data_AF-A0A7C1AY83-F1
#
_entry.id   AF-A0A7C1AY83-F1
#
_cell.length_a   1.000
_cell.length_b   1.000
_cell.length_c   1.000
_cell.angle_alpha   90.00
_cell.angle_beta   90.00
_cell.angle_gamma   90.00
#
_symmetry.space_group_name_H-M   'P 1'
#
loop_
_entity.id
_entity.type
_entity.pdbx_description
1 polymer ?
#
loop_
_entity_poly.entity_id
_entity_poly.type
_entity_poly.pdbx_seq_one_letter_code
_entity_poly.pdbx_strand_id
1 'polypeptide(L)'
;MRKLIERALKNAKEEYKVRILVDPEESDILDSGIIPKTVKTNVYRSPLGIYIELIGKAEEVMRTEIEIRRALIRDYTKTSQKATAKT
;
A
#
# COMPACT_ATOMS: atom_id res chain seq x y z
N MET A 1 -0.90 -2.18 -15.60
CA MET A 1 0.06 -1.92 -14.50
C MET A 1 1.43 -1.57 -15.03
N ARG A 2 2.06 -2.45 -15.81
CA ARG A 2 3.41 -2.25 -16.37
C ARG A 2 3.61 -0.88 -17.05
N LYS A 3 2.73 -0.50 -17.98
CA LYS A 3 2.76 0.81 -18.68
C LYS A 3 2.62 2.05 -17.76
N LEU A 4 1.96 1.92 -16.61
CA LEU A 4 1.77 3.04 -15.67
C LEU A 4 3.04 3.26 -14.84
N ILE A 5 3.63 2.15 -14.36
CA ILE A 5 4.90 2.16 -13.65
C ILE A 5 6.02 2.65 -14.60
N GLU A 6 6.10 2.14 -15.82
CA GLU A 6 7.07 2.60 -16.84
C GLU A 6 6.99 4.11 -17.11
N ARG A 7 5.79 4.69 -17.17
CA ARG A 7 5.60 6.13 -17.33
C ARG A 7 6.03 6.91 -16.09
N ALA A 8 5.74 6.41 -14.90
CA ALA A 8 6.14 7.04 -13.64
C ALA A 8 7.66 7.00 -13.44
N LEU A 9 8.31 5.90 -13.84
CA LEU A 9 9.75 5.71 -13.76
C LEU A 9 10.54 6.63 -14.69
N LYS A 10 9.95 7.11 -15.80
CA LYS A 10 10.63 7.98 -16.76
C LYS A 10 11.24 9.24 -16.13
N ASN A 11 10.66 9.72 -15.03
CA ASN A 11 11.13 10.91 -14.30
C ASN A 11 11.50 10.61 -12.84
N ALA A 12 11.46 9.35 -12.41
CA ALA A 12 11.75 8.98 -11.03
C ALA A 12 13.26 8.87 -10.82
N LYS A 13 13.72 9.25 -9.62
CA LYS A 13 15.05 8.84 -9.15
C LYS A 13 15.08 7.32 -8.99
N GLU A 14 16.26 6.72 -9.01
CA GLU A 14 16.41 5.26 -8.81
C GLU A 14 15.77 4.80 -7.48
N GLU A 15 15.84 5.64 -6.45
CA GLU A 15 15.17 5.45 -5.17
C GLU A 15 13.87 6.27 -5.10
N TYR A 16 12.79 5.62 -4.66
CA TYR A 16 11.49 6.22 -4.44
C TYR A 16 11.05 6.02 -3.00
N LYS A 17 10.32 7.01 -2.49
CA LYS A 17 9.80 7.04 -1.14
C LYS A 17 8.35 7.47 -1.16
N VAL A 18 7.49 6.70 -0.52
CA VAL A 18 6.06 7.01 -0.40
C VAL A 18 5.55 6.72 1.01
N ARG A 19 4.55 7.48 1.44
CA ARG A 19 3.81 7.23 2.68
C ARG A 19 2.36 6.92 2.37
N ILE A 20 1.85 5.86 2.97
CA ILE A 20 0.48 5.41 2.85
C ILE A 20 -0.14 5.48 4.25
N LEU A 21 -1.27 6.17 4.38
CA LEU A 21 -2.08 6.10 5.59
C LEU A 21 -3.02 4.90 5.48
N VAL A 22 -3.02 4.05 6.49
CA VAL A 22 -3.93 2.90 6.61
C VAL A 22 -4.67 2.95 7.94
N ASP A 23 -5.89 2.44 7.95
CA ASP A 23 -6.66 2.30 9.18
C ASP A 23 -6.00 1.29 10.13
N PRO A 24 -6.07 1.49 11.45
CA PRO A 24 -5.49 0.54 12.41
C PRO A 24 -6.03 -0.89 12.30
N GLU A 25 -7.30 -1.04 11.91
CA GLU A 25 -7.94 -2.35 11.70
C GLU A 25 -7.36 -3.11 10.50
N GLU A 26 -6.73 -2.40 9.56
CA GLU A 26 -6.10 -2.96 8.36
C GLU A 26 -4.59 -3.18 8.56
N SER A 27 -4.10 -3.15 9.82
CA SER A 27 -2.66 -3.24 10.14
C SER A 27 -2.03 -4.56 9.71
N ASP A 28 -2.83 -5.61 9.56
CA ASP A 28 -2.48 -6.96 9.10
C ASP A 28 -1.77 -6.94 7.73
N ILE A 29 -1.95 -5.86 6.96
CA ILE A 29 -1.26 -5.67 5.68
C ILE A 29 0.27 -5.65 5.82
N LEU A 30 0.79 -5.27 6.98
CA LEU A 30 2.23 -5.30 7.28
C LEU A 30 2.80 -6.72 7.31
N ASP A 31 1.98 -7.69 7.71
CA ASP A 31 2.38 -9.11 7.86
C ASP A 31 1.90 -9.98 6.67
N SER A 32 1.12 -9.41 5.76
CA SER A 32 0.52 -10.10 4.61
C SER A 32 1.50 -10.65 3.55
N GLY A 33 2.78 -10.29 3.65
CA GLY A 33 3.79 -10.64 2.65
C GLY A 33 3.75 -9.80 1.36
N ILE A 34 2.87 -8.79 1.28
CA ILE A 34 2.79 -7.86 0.13
C ILE A 34 4.04 -6.99 0.00
N ILE A 35 4.69 -6.67 1.12
CA ILE A 35 5.90 -5.84 1.12
C ILE A 35 7.13 -6.75 0.92
N PRO A 36 7.87 -6.63 -0.20
CA PRO A 36 9.06 -7.45 -0.43
C PRO A 36 10.19 -7.02 0.50
N LYS A 37 11.07 -7.96 0.87
CA LYS A 37 12.22 -7.72 1.77
C LYS A 37 13.22 -6.66 1.27
N THR A 38 13.21 -6.38 -0.03
CA THR A 38 14.05 -5.37 -0.67
C THR A 38 13.54 -3.94 -0.46
N VAL A 39 12.28 -3.77 -0.04
CA VAL A 39 11.69 -2.47 0.30
C VAL A 39 11.79 -2.28 1.81
N LYS A 40 12.43 -1.18 2.23
CA LYS A 40 12.49 -0.78 3.63
C LYS A 40 11.17 -0.15 4.04
N THR A 41 10.67 -0.56 5.21
CA THR A 41 9.43 -0.05 5.77
C THR A 41 9.67 0.64 7.11
N ASN A 42 9.13 1.84 7.28
CA ASN A 42 8.99 2.48 8.60
C ASN A 42 7.50 2.64 8.91
N VAL A 43 7.12 2.41 10.17
CA VAL A 43 5.72 2.49 10.62
C VAL A 43 5.59 3.58 11.68
N TYR A 44 4.64 4.49 11.48
CA TYR A 44 4.36 5.59 12.41
C TYR A 44 2.89 5.54 12.81
N ARG A 45 2.60 5.40 14.11
CA ARG A 45 1.22 5.45 14.63
C ARG A 45 0.83 6.91 14.85
N SER A 46 -0.38 7.26 14.41
CA SER A 46 -0.97 8.59 14.58
C SER A 46 -2.43 8.46 15.01
N PRO A 47 -3.06 9.54 15.52
CA PRO A 47 -4.49 9.53 15.81
C PRO A 47 -5.39 9.27 14.59
N LEU A 48 -4.89 9.53 13.38
CA LEU A 48 -5.62 9.33 12.11
C LEU A 48 -5.46 7.92 11.55
N GLY A 49 -4.62 7.07 12.17
CA GLY A 49 -4.28 5.75 11.67
C GLY A 49 -2.78 5.50 11.65
N ILE A 50 -2.37 4.51 10.85
CA ILE A 50 -0.99 4.05 10.75
C ILE A 50 -0.40 4.55 9.44
N TYR A 51 0.69 5.31 9.51
CA TYR A 51 1.48 5.66 8.32
C TYR A 51 2.52 4.58 8.06
N ILE A 52 2.45 3.98 6.89
CA ILE A 52 3.44 3.05 6.35
C ILE A 52 4.29 3.81 5.33
N GLU A 53 5.57 3.97 5.64
CA GLU A 53 6.55 4.60 4.76
C GLU A 53 7.38 3.53 4.07
N LEU A 54 7.32 3.50 2.74
CA LEU A 54 8.06 2.56 1.89
C LEU A 54 9.23 3.30 1.22
N ILE A 55 10.41 2.69 1.25
CA ILE A 55 11.65 3.25 0.69
C ILE A 55 12.42 2.15 -0.04
N GLY A 56 12.87 2.42 -1.26
CA GLY A 56 13.65 1.47 -2.05
C GLY A 56 13.64 1.80 -3.53
N LYS A 57 13.96 0.81 -4.38
CA LYS A 57 13.94 0.98 -5.84
C LYS A 57 12.56 1.44 -6.32
N ALA A 58 12.55 2.43 -7.20
CA ALA A 58 11.32 3.08 -7.63
C ALA A 58 10.26 2.11 -8.18
N GLU A 59 10.68 1.13 -8.99
CA GLU A 59 9.77 0.14 -9.55
C GLU A 59 9.13 -0.71 -8.45
N GLU A 60 9.93 -1.18 -7.49
CA GLU A 60 9.48 -2.06 -6.41
C GLU A 60 8.53 -1.30 -5.48
N VAL A 61 8.90 -0.11 -5.05
CA VAL A 61 8.08 0.70 -4.15
C VAL A 61 6.74 1.08 -4.80
N MET A 62 6.74 1.52 -6.07
CA MET A 62 5.51 1.85 -6.78
C MET A 62 4.60 0.63 -6.97
N ARG A 63 5.18 -0.55 -7.23
CA ARG A 63 4.42 -1.79 -7.33
C ARG A 63 3.79 -2.16 -5.98
N THR A 64 4.57 -2.13 -4.90
CA THR A 64 4.10 -2.42 -3.54
C THR A 64 3.00 -1.43 -3.12
N GLU A 65 3.14 -0.14 -3.41
CA GLU A 65 2.08 0.84 -3.14
C GLU A 65 0.76 0.48 -3.83
N ILE A 66 0.82 0.13 -5.12
CA ILE A 66 -0.38 -0.25 -5.89
C ILE A 66 -1.02 -1.51 -5.31
N GLU A 67 -0.22 -2.50 -4.90
CA GLU A 67 -0.71 -3.75 -4.31
C GLU A 67 -1.37 -3.52 -2.95
N ILE A 68 -0.78 -2.70 -2.09
CA ILE A 68 -1.37 -2.28 -0.80
C ILE A 68 -2.72 -1.61 -1.05
N ARG A 69 -2.79 -0.60 -1.93
CA ARG A 69 -4.06 0.09 -2.24
C ARG A 69 -5.14 -0.87 -2.75
N ARG A 70 -4.76 -1.88 -3.53
CA ARG A 70 -5.70 -2.91 -4.03
C ARG A 70 -6.18 -3.88 -2.97
N ALA A 71 -5.35 -4.19 -1.98
CA ALA A 71 -5.77 -4.99 -0.83
C ALA A 71 -6.82 -4.23 -0.03
N LEU A 72 -6.53 -2.99 0.36
CA LEU A 72 -7.43 -2.11 1.11
C LEU A 72 -8.79 -1.93 0.39
N ILE A 73 -8.78 -1.68 -0.93
CA ILE A 73 -10.04 -1.55 -1.70
C ILE A 73 -10.83 -2.87 -1.73
N ARG A 74 -10.16 -4.02 -1.85
CA ARG A 74 -10.84 -5.32 -1.87
C ARG A 74 -11.50 -5.62 -0.54
N ASP A 75 -10.83 -5.35 0.56
CA ASP A 75 -11.37 -5.62 1.89
C ASP A 75 -12.50 -4.65 2.22
N TYR A 76 -12.39 -3.38 1.87
CA TYR A 76 -13.52 -2.42 1.93
C TYR A 76 -14.76 -2.90 1.13
N THR A 77 -14.55 -3.43 -0.08
CA THR A 77 -15.65 -3.91 -0.94
C THR A 77 -16.36 -5.12 -0.33
N LYS A 78 -15.60 -6.08 0.23
CA LYS A 78 -16.17 -7.25 0.91
C LYS A 78 -16.96 -6.86 2.15
N THR A 79 -16.44 -5.91 2.95
CA THR A 79 -17.10 -5.42 4.16
C THR A 79 -18.41 -4.70 3.82
N SER A 80 -18.41 -3.88 2.76
CA SER A 80 -19.61 -3.16 2.27
C SER A 80 -20.72 -4.09 1.75
N GLN A 81 -20.35 -5.20 1.07
CA GLN A 81 -21.32 -6.20 0.60
C GLN A 81 -21.94 -7.01 1.73
N LYS A 82 -21.19 -7.31 2.80
CA LYS A 82 -21.73 -7.97 4.00
C LYS A 82 -22.72 -7.09 4.77
N ALA A 83 -22.52 -5.78 4.75
CA ALA A 83 -23.42 -4.83 5.41
C ALA A 83 -24.78 -4.71 4.72
N THR A 84 -24.81 -4.78 3.38
CA THR A 84 -26.04 -4.68 2.58
C THR A 84 -26.85 -5.97 2.53
N ALA A 85 -26.23 -7.14 2.69
CA ALA A 85 -26.91 -8.44 2.67
C ALA A 85 -27.69 -8.79 3.98
N LYS A 86 -27.62 -7.95 5.01
CA LYS A 86 -28.33 -8.13 6.30
C LYS A 86 -29.56 -7.22 6.47
N THR A 87 -29.99 -6.55 5.41
CA THR A 87 -31.19 -5.71 5.34
C THR A 87 -32.19 -6.32 4.38
#